data_AF-A0A957U6F6-F1
#
_entry.id   AF-A0A957U6F6-F1
#
_cell.length_a   1.000
_cell.length_b   1.000
_cell.length_c   1.000
_cell.angle_alpha   90.00
_cell.angle_beta   90.00
_cell.angle_gamma   90.00
#
_symmetry.space_group_name_H-M   'P 1'
#
loop_
_entity.id
_entity.type
_entity.pdbx_description
1 polymer ?
#
loop_
_entity_poly.entity_id
_entity_poly.type
_entity_poly.pdbx_seq_one_letter_code
_entity_poly.pdbx_strand_id
1 'polypeptide(L)'
;GYSGGGQIALGAATYVTAYLKRKVRLISLGGVFCSDPGLDHVEKMVHIRGSQDTVQRLGQRMFPRRWPIIKHSSFQRAVAEGRLSFVAMGDMKHNGPGAYLDEESRLPSGETFMEKTVATIAGLIE
;
A
#
# COMPACT_ATOMS: atom_id res chain seq x y z
N GLY A 1 -2.88 5.88 -2.89
CA GLY A 1 -2.84 6.62 -1.61
C GLY A 1 -1.48 6.49 -0.94
N TYR A 2 -0.90 7.59 -0.48
CA TYR A 2 0.41 7.66 0.18
C TYR A 2 0.27 7.86 1.69
N SER A 3 1.08 7.17 2.50
CA SER A 3 1.06 7.31 3.97
C SER A 3 -0.36 7.14 4.56
N GLY A 4 -0.85 8.04 5.41
CA GLY A 4 -2.23 8.03 5.91
C GLY A 4 -3.30 8.08 4.81
N GLY A 5 -2.97 8.62 3.64
CA GLY A 5 -3.80 8.56 2.44
C GLY A 5 -4.06 7.14 1.93
N GLY A 6 -3.31 6.14 2.40
CA GLY A 6 -3.62 4.72 2.21
C GLY A 6 -4.96 4.32 2.85
N GLN A 7 -5.18 4.70 4.11
CA GLN A 7 -6.45 4.47 4.81
C GLN A 7 -7.59 5.26 4.17
N ILE A 8 -7.36 6.52 3.81
CA ILE A 8 -8.37 7.36 3.18
C ILE A 8 -8.82 6.74 1.85
N ALA A 9 -7.86 6.35 1.01
CA ALA A 9 -8.17 5.72 -0.28
C ALA A 9 -8.93 4.39 -0.10
N LEU A 10 -8.54 3.58 0.89
CA LEU A 10 -9.19 2.31 1.17
C LEU A 10 -10.62 2.49 1.67
N GLY A 11 -10.86 3.44 2.58
CA GLY A 11 -12.22 3.78 3.04
C GLY A 11 -13.08 4.37 1.91
N ALA A 12 -12.48 5.19 1.04
CA ALA A 12 -13.16 5.74 -0.14
C ALA A 12 -13.55 4.66 -1.15
N ALA A 13 -12.80 3.56 -1.25
CA ALA A 13 -13.06 2.49 -2.21
C ALA A 13 -14.47 1.90 -2.05
N THR A 14 -14.99 1.78 -0.82
CA THR A 14 -16.37 1.33 -0.57
C THR A 14 -17.39 2.20 -1.32
N TYR A 15 -17.24 3.52 -1.24
CA TYR A 15 -18.18 4.46 -1.85
C TYR A 15 -17.99 4.55 -3.37
N VAL A 16 -16.73 4.59 -3.83
CA VAL A 16 -16.41 4.66 -5.26
C VAL A 16 -16.92 3.42 -5.99
N THR A 17 -16.73 2.22 -5.41
CA THR A 17 -17.20 0.98 -6.02
C THR A 17 -18.73 0.89 -6.09
N ALA A 18 -19.42 1.36 -5.05
CA ALA A 18 -20.87 1.46 -5.03
C ALA A 18 -21.40 2.44 -6.10
N TYR A 19 -20.78 3.61 -6.21
CA TYR A 19 -21.17 4.64 -7.17
C TYR A 19 -20.94 4.19 -8.62
N LEU A 20 -19.74 3.66 -8.92
CA LEU A 20 -19.37 3.19 -10.26
C LEU A 20 -20.01 1.85 -10.63
N LYS A 21 -20.64 1.16 -9.67
CA LYS A 21 -21.14 -0.22 -9.78
C LYS A 21 -20.07 -1.18 -10.33
N ARG A 22 -18.81 -0.92 -9.99
CA ARG A 22 -17.63 -1.70 -10.42
C ARG A 22 -16.60 -1.72 -9.31
N LYS A 23 -15.92 -2.86 -9.15
CA LYS A 23 -14.77 -2.95 -8.25
C LYS A 23 -13.62 -2.11 -8.80
N VAL A 24 -12.79 -1.58 -7.92
CA VAL A 24 -11.62 -0.76 -8.27
C VAL A 24 -10.33 -1.44 -7.83
N ARG A 25 -9.24 -1.13 -8.54
CA ARG A 25 -7.87 -1.46 -8.13
C ARG A 25 -7.29 -0.30 -7.31
N LEU A 26 -6.61 -0.61 -6.21
CA LEU A 26 -6.05 0.39 -5.31
C LEU A 26 -4.54 0.22 -5.18
N ILE A 27 -3.78 1.27 -5.45
CA ILE A 27 -2.33 1.30 -5.23
C ILE A 27 -2.04 2.13 -3.97
N SER A 28 -1.34 1.52 -3.02
CA SER A 28 -0.93 2.12 -1.77
C SER A 28 0.59 2.19 -1.69
N LEU A 29 1.15 3.39 -1.52
CA LEU A 29 2.60 3.63 -1.37
C LEU A 29 2.91 3.99 0.08
N GLY A 30 3.70 3.17 0.78
CA GLY A 30 4.01 3.38 2.20
C GLY A 30 2.78 3.55 3.08
N GLY A 31 1.61 3.10 2.62
CA GLY A 31 0.34 3.43 3.23
C GLY A 31 0.15 2.84 4.62
N VAL A 32 -0.44 3.62 5.51
CA VAL A 32 -0.90 3.17 6.82
C VAL A 32 -2.41 2.95 6.73
N PHE A 33 -2.84 1.71 6.97
CA PHE A 33 -4.25 1.32 6.94
C PHE A 33 -4.52 0.15 7.89
N CYS A 34 -5.76 0.06 8.37
CA CYS A 34 -6.23 -0.99 9.26
C CYS A 34 -6.89 -2.13 8.46
N SER A 35 -7.60 -3.04 9.15
CA SER A 35 -8.47 -4.02 8.48
C SER A 35 -9.82 -3.39 8.11
N ASP A 36 -9.79 -2.42 7.21
CA ASP A 36 -10.97 -1.70 6.74
C ASP A 36 -11.89 -2.61 5.89
N PRO A 37 -13.23 -2.54 6.04
CA PRO A 37 -14.16 -3.27 5.18
C PRO A 37 -14.04 -2.94 3.69
N GLY A 38 -13.50 -1.77 3.33
CA GLY A 38 -13.19 -1.41 1.94
C GLY A 38 -12.29 -2.41 1.25
N LEU A 39 -11.50 -3.20 2.01
CA LEU A 39 -10.76 -4.33 1.46
C LEU A 39 -11.69 -5.35 0.82
N ASP A 40 -12.88 -5.60 1.33
CA ASP A 40 -13.83 -6.56 0.75
C ASP A 40 -14.48 -6.03 -0.55
N HIS A 41 -14.38 -4.73 -0.82
CA HIS A 41 -14.99 -4.07 -1.98
C HIS A 41 -14.01 -3.82 -3.14
N VAL A 42 -12.70 -3.80 -2.90
CA VAL A 42 -11.70 -3.68 -3.96
C VAL A 42 -11.55 -4.97 -4.75
N GLU A 43 -11.23 -4.83 -6.04
CA GLU A 43 -10.83 -5.95 -6.88
C GLU A 43 -9.46 -6.45 -6.44
N LYS A 44 -8.51 -5.52 -6.35
CA LYS A 44 -7.14 -5.76 -5.93
C LYS A 44 -6.58 -4.52 -5.25
N MET A 45 -5.78 -4.73 -4.21
CA MET A 45 -4.97 -3.72 -3.57
C MET A 45 -3.51 -4.13 -3.68
N VAL A 46 -2.68 -3.26 -4.24
CA VAL A 46 -1.23 -3.42 -4.23
C VAL A 46 -0.64 -2.45 -3.22
N HIS A 47 0.09 -2.98 -2.24
CA HIS A 47 0.76 -2.19 -1.22
C HIS A 47 2.27 -2.23 -1.41
N ILE A 48 2.80 -1.10 -1.88
CA ILE A 48 4.21 -0.84 -2.11
C ILE A 48 4.85 -0.40 -0.78
N ARG A 49 5.93 -1.07 -0.37
CA ARG A 49 6.63 -0.82 0.90
C ARG A 49 8.14 -0.98 0.78
N GLY A 50 8.88 -0.13 1.48
CA GLY A 50 10.32 -0.21 1.71
C GLY A 50 10.64 -0.89 3.04
N SER A 51 11.82 -1.50 3.12
CA SER A 51 12.27 -2.21 4.32
C SER A 51 12.54 -1.24 5.47
N GLN A 52 12.95 0.00 5.20
CA GLN A 52 13.26 1.05 6.20
C GLN A 52 12.07 1.97 6.51
N ASP A 53 10.88 1.69 5.95
CA ASP A 53 9.66 2.41 6.28
C ASP A 53 9.09 1.92 7.63
N THR A 54 9.41 2.64 8.70
CA THR A 54 8.90 2.37 10.05
C THR A 54 7.46 2.82 10.27
N VAL A 55 6.96 3.75 9.46
CA VAL A 55 5.59 4.30 9.55
C VAL A 55 4.58 3.26 9.10
N GLN A 56 4.86 2.57 7.99
CA GLN A 56 4.07 1.44 7.52
C GLN A 56 4.03 0.29 8.55
N ARG A 57 5.17 0.03 9.23
CA ARG A 57 5.29 -0.99 10.27
C ARG A 57 4.41 -0.67 11.49
N LEU A 58 4.19 0.61 11.80
CA LEU A 58 3.30 1.02 12.89
C LEU A 58 1.89 0.44 12.71
N GLY A 59 1.38 0.41 11.47
CA GLY A 59 0.07 -0.17 11.18
C GLY A 59 -0.01 -1.69 11.44
N GLN A 60 1.08 -2.44 11.29
CA GLN A 60 1.08 -3.87 11.63
C GLN A 60 0.99 -4.09 13.13
N ARG A 61 1.58 -3.22 13.94
CA ARG A 61 1.57 -3.34 15.41
C ARG A 61 0.30 -2.76 16.03
N MET A 62 -0.18 -1.63 15.53
CA MET A 62 -1.28 -0.87 16.15
C MET A 62 -2.66 -1.34 15.74
N PHE A 63 -2.79 -2.18 14.71
CA PHE A 63 -4.09 -2.66 14.22
C PHE A 63 -4.22 -4.17 14.46
N PRO A 64 -4.77 -4.62 15.61
CA PRO A 64 -4.89 -6.04 15.95
C PRO A 64 -5.58 -6.88 14.89
N ARG A 65 -6.56 -6.30 14.18
CA ARG A 65 -7.26 -6.98 13.07
C ARG A 65 -6.38 -7.27 11.85
N ARG A 66 -5.14 -6.76 11.78
CA ARG A 66 -4.14 -7.16 10.78
C ARG A 66 -3.28 -8.33 11.24
N TRP A 67 -3.35 -8.73 12.51
CA TRP A 67 -2.52 -9.81 13.04
C TRP A 67 -2.99 -11.17 12.49
N PRO A 68 -2.06 -12.12 12.25
CA PRO A 68 -2.39 -13.46 11.72
C PRO A 68 -3.41 -14.24 12.56
N ILE A 69 -3.51 -13.94 13.85
CA ILE A 69 -4.44 -14.61 14.77
C ILE A 69 -5.91 -14.24 14.51
N ILE A 70 -6.21 -13.06 13.94
CA ILE A 70 -7.58 -12.61 13.66
C ILE A 70 -7.95 -12.96 12.21
N LYS A 71 -8.08 -14.26 11.93
CA LYS A 71 -8.27 -14.82 10.57
C LYS A 71 -9.53 -14.33 9.84
N HIS A 72 -10.54 -13.87 10.56
CA HIS A 72 -11.81 -13.40 9.98
C HIS A 72 -11.85 -11.89 9.70
N SER A 73 -10.72 -11.20 9.77
CA SER A 73 -10.66 -9.79 9.42
C SER A 73 -10.66 -9.61 7.89
N SER A 74 -11.16 -8.46 7.41
CA SER A 74 -11.12 -8.09 5.98
C SER A 74 -9.68 -8.11 5.45
N PHE A 75 -8.69 -7.78 6.29
CA PHE A 75 -7.28 -7.91 5.95
C PHE A 75 -6.85 -9.35 5.68
N GLN A 76 -7.13 -10.27 6.60
CA GLN A 76 -6.73 -11.67 6.42
C GLN A 76 -7.46 -12.32 5.25
N ARG A 77 -8.75 -12.02 5.05
CA ARG A 77 -9.48 -12.45 3.84
C ARG A 77 -8.85 -11.93 2.57
N ALA A 78 -8.57 -10.62 2.48
CA ALA A 78 -7.95 -10.04 1.29
C ALA A 78 -6.58 -10.64 0.97
N VAL A 79 -5.78 -10.96 2.00
CA VAL A 79 -4.51 -11.69 1.82
C VAL A 79 -4.75 -13.13 1.33
N ALA A 80 -5.63 -13.87 2.01
CA ALA A 80 -5.92 -15.27 1.67
C ALA A 80 -6.52 -15.44 0.26
N GLU A 81 -7.33 -14.49 -0.17
CA GLU A 81 -7.98 -14.46 -1.49
C GLU A 81 -7.09 -13.86 -2.59
N GLY A 82 -5.84 -13.47 -2.27
CA GLY A 82 -4.90 -12.87 -3.24
C GLY A 82 -5.28 -11.46 -3.72
N ARG A 83 -6.28 -10.83 -3.07
CA ARG A 83 -6.73 -9.47 -3.38
C ARG A 83 -5.83 -8.40 -2.79
N LEU A 84 -5.03 -8.70 -1.77
CA LEU A 84 -3.99 -7.82 -1.24
C LEU A 84 -2.61 -8.39 -1.55
N SER A 85 -1.83 -7.68 -2.37
CA SER A 85 -0.45 -8.03 -2.71
C SER A 85 0.55 -6.97 -2.25
N PHE A 86 1.80 -7.36 -2.04
CA PHE A 86 2.86 -6.48 -1.56
C PHE A 86 3.97 -6.36 -2.59
N VAL A 87 4.46 -5.14 -2.81
CA VAL A 87 5.65 -4.87 -3.62
C VAL A 87 6.74 -4.32 -2.71
N ALA A 88 7.91 -4.95 -2.72
CA ALA A 88 9.05 -4.52 -1.94
C ALA A 88 9.90 -3.53 -2.75
N MET A 89 10.24 -2.39 -2.13
CA MET A 89 11.05 -1.32 -2.74
C MET A 89 12.52 -1.35 -2.33
N GLY A 90 12.97 -2.41 -1.64
CA GLY A 90 14.30 -2.43 -1.04
C GLY A 90 14.41 -1.46 0.15
N ASP A 91 15.57 -0.85 0.35
CA ASP A 91 15.91 -0.07 1.56
C ASP A 91 15.32 1.35 1.60
N MET A 92 14.18 1.56 0.93
CA MET A 92 13.48 2.83 0.96
C MET A 92 12.87 3.13 2.32
N LYS A 93 12.95 4.41 2.71
CA LYS A 93 12.31 4.98 3.90
C LYS A 93 10.92 5.54 3.55
N HIS A 94 10.22 5.97 4.59
CA HIS A 94 8.94 6.63 4.43
C HIS A 94 9.07 8.04 3.83
N ASN A 95 9.86 8.92 4.46
CA ASN A 95 10.08 10.32 4.05
C ASN A 95 11.57 10.69 4.13
N GLY A 96 11.95 11.79 3.47
CA GLY A 96 13.30 12.35 3.48
C GLY A 96 14.30 11.60 2.58
N PRO A 97 15.63 11.80 2.78
CA PRO A 97 16.64 11.19 1.94
C PRO A 97 16.60 9.65 1.95
N GLY A 98 16.50 9.06 0.76
CA GLY A 98 16.31 7.64 0.50
C GLY A 98 14.87 7.15 0.67
N ALA A 99 13.88 8.03 0.59
CA ALA A 99 12.45 7.66 0.66
C ALA A 99 11.80 7.55 -0.72
N TYR A 100 10.56 7.04 -0.77
CA TYR A 100 9.86 6.77 -2.03
C TYR A 100 9.73 7.97 -2.97
N LEU A 101 9.61 9.18 -2.40
CA LEU A 101 9.40 10.43 -3.14
C LEU A 101 10.65 11.31 -3.13
N ASP A 102 11.83 10.72 -2.91
CA ASP A 102 13.09 11.44 -2.97
C ASP A 102 13.58 11.56 -4.41
N GLU A 103 13.64 12.79 -4.89
CA GLU A 103 14.06 13.18 -6.24
C GLU A 103 15.58 13.37 -6.37
N GLU A 104 16.31 13.44 -5.26
CA GLU A 104 17.74 13.79 -5.25
C GLU A 104 18.63 12.58 -5.03
N SER A 105 18.35 11.77 -4.00
CA SER A 105 19.18 10.58 -3.73
C SER A 105 19.02 9.55 -4.83
N ARG A 106 20.11 8.80 -5.10
CA ARG A 106 20.15 7.79 -6.15
C ARG A 106 20.39 6.40 -5.59
N LEU A 107 19.76 5.42 -6.22
CA LEU A 107 20.04 4.00 -6.01
C LEU A 107 21.38 3.63 -6.67
N PRO A 108 21.98 2.48 -6.32
CA PRO A 108 23.17 1.98 -7.01
C PRO A 108 22.99 1.80 -8.52
N SER A 109 21.75 1.63 -9.00
CA SER A 109 21.39 1.56 -10.42
C SER A 109 21.50 2.92 -11.14
N GLY A 110 21.71 4.02 -10.41
CA GLY A 110 21.83 5.38 -10.95
C GLY A 110 20.50 6.14 -11.03
N GLU A 111 19.35 5.46 -10.99
CA GLU A 111 18.03 6.11 -10.92
C GLU A 111 17.78 6.73 -9.54
N THR A 112 16.96 7.77 -9.46
CA THR A 112 16.50 8.33 -8.19
C THR A 112 15.48 7.41 -7.53
N PHE A 113 15.27 7.59 -6.23
CA PHE A 113 14.26 6.80 -5.51
C PHE A 113 12.84 7.09 -6.04
N MET A 114 12.56 8.33 -6.42
CA MET A 114 11.30 8.71 -7.07
C MET A 114 11.16 8.10 -8.46
N GLU A 115 12.21 8.10 -9.30
CA GLU A 115 12.20 7.43 -10.61
C GLU A 115 11.85 5.95 -10.46
N LYS A 116 12.50 5.25 -9.52
CA LYS A 116 12.18 3.85 -9.22
C LYS A 116 10.74 3.66 -8.77
N THR A 117 10.23 4.56 -7.92
CA THR A 117 8.85 4.51 -7.42
C THR A 117 7.83 4.73 -8.55
N VAL A 118 8.06 5.71 -9.41
CA VAL A 118 7.22 5.99 -10.58
C VAL A 118 7.21 4.80 -11.54
N ALA A 119 8.39 4.27 -11.89
CA ALA A 119 8.50 3.10 -12.75
C ALA A 119 7.77 1.88 -12.17
N THR A 120 7.87 1.68 -10.84
CA THR A 120 7.17 0.60 -10.16
C THR A 120 5.65 0.79 -10.21
N ILE A 121 5.15 2.00 -9.98
CA ILE A 121 3.70 2.29 -10.04
C ILE A 121 3.18 2.14 -11.47
N ALA A 122 3.91 2.64 -12.47
CA ALA A 122 3.54 2.53 -13.88
C ALA A 122 3.37 1.05 -14.30
N GLY A 123 4.33 0.19 -13.94
CA GLY A 123 4.26 -1.25 -14.23
C GLY A 123 3.17 -2.03 -13.48
N LEU A 124 2.44 -1.39 -12.54
CA LEU A 124 1.26 -1.99 -11.89
C LEU A 124 -0.06 -1.62 -12.56
N ILE A 125 -0.06 -0.61 -13.43
CA ILE A 125 -1.25 -0.08 -14.09
C ILE A 125 -1.49 -0.79 -15.44
N GLU A 126 -0.39 -1.12 -16.14
CA GLU A 126 -0.34 -1.94 -17.36
C GLU A 126 -0.94 -3.34 -17.15
#